data_AF-A0A0F9VAR0-F1
#
_entry.id   AF-A0A0F9VAR0-F1
#
_cell.length_a   1.000
_cell.length_b   1.000
_cell.length_c   1.000
_cell.angle_alpha   90.00
_cell.angle_beta   90.00
_cell.angle_gamma   90.00
#
_symmetry.space_group_name_H-M   'P 1'
#
loop_
_entity.id
_entity.type
_entity.pdbx_description
1 polymer ?
#
loop_
_entity_poly.entity_id
_entity_poly.type
_entity_poly.pdbx_seq_one_letter_code
_entity_poly.pdbx_strand_id
1 'polypeptide(L)'
;MAWRVTEEDVRGIVDTDEAISIAPFLNIATALTDHVSAQDSGGVLNAALLVEIEKWLAAHFYAIKDPQYIEKKTEDASAKFQGQTAMALDSTYWGQTAKQLDVSGTLAALGKTVPSLVWAGLPPSEQTAYRDRD
;
A
#
# COMPACT_ATOMS: atom_id res chain seq x y z
N MET A 1 12.80 2.55 -19.10
CA MET A 1 11.58 2.20 -18.35
C MET A 1 10.42 2.81 -19.09
N ALA A 2 9.42 2.00 -19.45
CA ALA A 2 8.21 2.47 -20.12
C ALA A 2 7.06 2.34 -19.13
N TRP A 3 6.24 3.38 -18.99
CA TRP A 3 5.06 3.34 -18.13
C TRP A 3 4.01 2.40 -18.73
N ARG A 4 3.39 1.57 -17.90
CA ARG A 4 2.23 0.74 -18.26
C ARG A 4 0.94 1.55 -18.19
N VAL A 5 0.97 2.63 -17.41
CA VAL A 5 -0.17 3.48 -17.06
C VAL A 5 0.07 4.91 -17.57
N THR A 6 -1.00 5.61 -17.94
CA THR A 6 -0.94 7.02 -18.34
C THR A 6 -1.24 7.95 -17.16
N GLU A 7 -0.93 9.24 -17.30
CA GLU A 7 -1.33 10.22 -16.26
C GLU A 7 -2.85 10.30 -16.11
N GLU A 8 -3.62 10.13 -17.19
CA GLU A 8 -5.08 10.19 -17.17
C GLU A 8 -5.69 9.06 -16.33
N ASP A 9 -5.12 7.85 -16.42
CA ASP A 9 -5.56 6.71 -15.60
C ASP A 9 -5.39 6.99 -14.10
N VAL A 10 -4.33 7.70 -13.71
CA VAL A 10 -4.08 8.10 -12.32
C VAL A 10 -5.05 9.18 -11.88
N ARG A 11 -5.28 10.21 -12.72
CA ARG A 11 -6.30 11.26 -12.47
C ARG A 11 -7.71 10.68 -12.33
N GLY A 12 -7.98 9.52 -12.93
CA GLY A 12 -9.24 8.81 -12.79
C GLY A 12 -9.53 8.26 -11.38
N ILE A 13 -8.50 8.13 -10.50
CA ILE A 13 -8.64 7.51 -9.17
C ILE A 13 -8.23 8.40 -8.00
N VAL A 14 -7.57 9.53 -8.26
CA VAL A 14 -7.16 10.50 -7.24
C VAL A 14 -7.41 11.90 -7.76
N ASP A 15 -7.88 12.79 -6.88
CA ASP A 15 -8.07 14.20 -7.21
C ASP A 15 -6.70 14.88 -7.25
N THR A 16 -6.32 15.40 -8.41
CA THR A 16 -4.97 15.95 -8.65
C THR A 16 -5.04 17.40 -9.06
N ASP A 17 -4.13 18.21 -8.52
CA ASP A 17 -3.88 19.56 -9.01
C ASP A 17 -3.13 19.51 -10.34
N GLU A 18 -3.66 20.17 -11.38
CA GLU A 18 -3.04 20.27 -12.71
C GLU A 18 -1.65 20.94 -12.67
N ALA A 19 -1.36 21.74 -11.64
CA ALA A 19 -0.05 22.36 -11.45
C ALA A 19 1.03 21.35 -11.04
N ILE A 20 0.64 20.15 -10.57
CA ILE A 20 1.56 19.11 -10.10
C ILE A 20 1.69 18.03 -11.18
N SER A 21 2.91 17.86 -11.71
CA SER A 21 3.20 16.78 -12.65
C SER A 21 3.14 15.41 -11.96
N ILE A 22 2.45 14.45 -12.60
CA ILE A 22 2.29 13.08 -12.11
C ILE A 22 3.47 12.17 -12.53
N ALA A 23 4.14 12.51 -13.63
CA ALA A 23 5.33 11.84 -14.16
C ALA A 23 6.37 11.35 -13.12
N PRO A 24 6.83 12.16 -12.14
CA PRO A 24 7.79 11.67 -11.14
C PRO A 24 7.24 10.52 -10.28
N PHE A 25 5.94 10.51 -9.99
CA PHE A 25 5.29 9.45 -9.21
C PHE A 25 5.11 8.18 -10.04
N LEU A 26 4.79 8.32 -11.33
CA LEU A 26 4.76 7.21 -12.28
C LEU A 26 6.14 6.55 -12.44
N ASN A 27 7.23 7.33 -12.44
CA ASN A 27 8.58 6.77 -12.52
C ASN A 27 8.90 5.88 -11.32
N ILE A 28 8.55 6.32 -10.10
CA ILE A 28 8.77 5.54 -8.88
C ILE A 28 7.86 4.31 -8.86
N ALA A 29 6.58 4.47 -9.24
CA ALA A 29 5.62 3.38 -9.34
C ALA A 29 6.09 2.31 -10.35
N THR A 30 6.58 2.72 -11.52
CA THR A 30 7.12 1.80 -12.54
C THR A 30 8.30 1.01 -11.99
N ALA A 31 9.26 1.67 -11.35
CA ALA A 31 10.42 0.99 -10.77
C ALA A 31 10.02 -0.04 -9.69
N LEU A 32 9.01 0.29 -8.88
CA LEU A 32 8.52 -0.62 -7.84
C LEU A 32 7.70 -1.77 -8.43
N THR A 33 6.84 -1.53 -9.41
CA THR A 33 6.10 -2.58 -10.13
C THR A 33 7.05 -3.50 -10.90
N ASP A 34 8.12 -2.97 -11.51
CA ASP A 34 9.16 -3.77 -12.16
C ASP A 34 9.87 -4.68 -11.15
N HIS A 35 10.13 -4.18 -9.94
CA HIS A 35 10.69 -4.99 -8.86
C HIS A 35 9.73 -6.10 -8.43
N VAL A 36 8.44 -5.80 -8.25
CA VAL A 36 7.41 -6.79 -7.91
C VAL A 36 7.31 -7.86 -9.00
N SER A 37 7.26 -7.46 -10.26
CA SER A 37 7.23 -8.39 -11.40
C SER A 37 8.48 -9.29 -11.46
N ALA A 38 9.65 -8.79 -11.04
CA ALA A 38 10.87 -9.58 -10.99
C ALA A 38 10.91 -10.58 -9.81
N GLN A 39 10.20 -10.30 -8.72
CA GLN A 39 10.09 -11.18 -7.55
C GLN A 39 8.97 -12.23 -7.70
N ASP A 40 8.03 -12.04 -8.63
CA ASP A 40 6.96 -12.99 -8.94
C ASP A 40 7.48 -14.21 -9.73
N SER A 41 8.27 -15.04 -9.04
CA SER A 41 8.77 -16.32 -9.57
C SER A 41 7.65 -17.32 -9.89
N GLY A 42 6.44 -17.13 -9.35
CA GLY A 42 5.29 -17.98 -9.58
C GLY A 42 4.46 -17.59 -10.80
N GLY A 43 4.71 -16.43 -11.42
CA GLY A 43 3.90 -15.90 -12.51
C GLY A 43 2.43 -15.68 -12.11
N VAL A 44 2.19 -15.39 -10.83
CA VAL A 44 0.84 -15.20 -10.29
C VAL A 44 0.27 -13.86 -10.74
N LEU A 45 1.13 -12.88 -10.98
CA LEU A 45 0.78 -11.55 -11.46
C LEU A 45 0.71 -11.52 -12.98
N ASN A 46 -0.50 -11.36 -13.50
CA ASN A 46 -0.72 -11.10 -14.91
C ASN A 46 -0.44 -9.62 -15.25
N ALA A 47 -0.30 -9.33 -16.55
CA ALA A 47 -0.03 -7.97 -17.02
C ALA A 47 -1.09 -6.94 -16.59
N ALA A 48 -2.36 -7.35 -16.48
CA ALA A 48 -3.45 -6.46 -16.06
C ALA A 48 -3.32 -6.07 -14.58
N LEU A 49 -2.93 -7.00 -13.70
CA LEU A 49 -2.66 -6.71 -12.30
C LEU A 49 -1.47 -5.78 -12.14
N LEU A 50 -0.40 -5.96 -12.94
CA LEU A 50 0.76 -5.05 -12.90
C LEU A 50 0.39 -3.62 -13.31
N VAL A 51 -0.49 -3.45 -14.30
CA VAL A 51 -1.03 -2.13 -14.69
C VAL A 51 -1.80 -1.50 -13.54
N GLU A 52 -2.70 -2.24 -12.91
CA GLU A 52 -3.46 -1.74 -11.76
C GLU A 52 -2.52 -1.39 -10.59
N ILE A 53 -1.59 -2.27 -10.21
CA ILE A 53 -0.62 -2.01 -9.14
C ILE A 53 0.17 -0.72 -9.41
N GLU A 54 0.67 -0.52 -10.64
CA GLU A 54 1.39 0.70 -11.01
C GLU A 54 0.51 1.95 -10.88
N LYS A 55 -0.75 1.88 -11.30
CA LYS A 55 -1.73 2.98 -11.18
C LYS A 55 -1.97 3.37 -9.73
N TRP A 56 -2.25 2.38 -8.87
CA TRP A 56 -2.50 2.60 -7.45
C TRP A 56 -1.25 3.07 -6.69
N LEU A 57 -0.06 2.58 -7.07
CA LEU A 57 1.21 3.07 -6.52
C LEU A 57 1.50 4.53 -6.93
N ALA A 58 1.24 4.90 -8.18
CA ALA A 58 1.42 6.28 -8.63
C ALA A 58 0.51 7.24 -7.86
N ALA A 59 -0.77 6.88 -7.67
CA ALA A 59 -1.70 7.65 -6.84
C ALA A 59 -1.26 7.74 -5.37
N HIS A 60 -0.72 6.65 -4.81
CA HIS A 60 -0.15 6.65 -3.47
C HIS A 60 1.00 7.68 -3.33
N PHE A 61 1.97 7.66 -4.25
CA PHE A 61 3.10 8.58 -4.19
C PHE A 61 2.69 10.04 -4.42
N TYR A 62 1.67 10.28 -5.26
CA TYR A 62 1.06 11.60 -5.39
C TYR A 62 0.44 12.05 -4.06
N ALA A 63 -0.38 11.19 -3.43
CA ALA A 63 -1.08 11.49 -2.17
C ALA A 63 -0.13 11.70 -0.96
N ILE A 64 1.11 11.22 -1.02
CA ILE A 64 2.14 11.57 -0.02
C ILE A 64 2.54 13.05 -0.16
N LYS A 65 2.67 13.56 -1.39
CA LYS A 65 3.01 14.96 -1.64
C LYS A 65 1.82 15.88 -1.37
N ASP A 66 0.64 15.47 -1.81
CA ASP A 66 -0.61 16.22 -1.70
C ASP A 66 -1.65 15.39 -0.93
N PRO A 67 -1.61 15.44 0.42
CA PRO A 67 -2.48 14.65 1.27
C PRO A 67 -3.95 14.97 1.04
N GLN A 68 -4.70 13.95 0.68
CA GLN A 68 -6.12 14.05 0.41
C GLN A 68 -6.92 14.15 1.73
N TYR A 69 -8.04 14.88 1.70
CA TYR A 69 -8.89 15.08 2.86
C TYR A 69 -9.62 13.78 3.24
N ILE A 70 -9.55 13.38 4.52
CA ILE A 70 -10.38 12.27 5.06
C ILE A 70 -11.77 12.79 5.47
N GLU A 71 -11.82 13.99 6.05
CA GLU A 71 -13.03 14.59 6.60
C GLU A 71 -12.95 16.11 6.45
N LYS A 72 -13.97 16.73 5.84
CA LYS A 72 -14.10 18.19 5.68
C LYS A 72 -15.33 18.66 6.47
N LYS A 73 -15.12 19.31 7.62
CA LYS A 73 -16.19 19.98 8.38
C LYS A 73 -16.16 21.48 8.09
N THR A 74 -17.32 22.06 7.79
CA THR A 74 -17.47 23.49 7.53
C THR A 74 -18.53 24.03 8.48
N GLU A 75 -18.05 24.69 9.54
CA GLU A 75 -18.63 25.86 10.23
C GLU A 75 -17.71 26.27 11.41
N ASP A 76 -16.93 25.34 11.98
CA ASP A 76 -15.76 25.58 12.88
C ASP A 76 -14.57 24.69 12.44
N ALA A 77 -13.74 25.19 11.52
CA ALA A 77 -12.92 24.37 10.62
C ALA A 77 -11.88 23.46 11.30
N SER A 78 -12.06 22.14 11.15
CA SER A 78 -11.01 21.12 11.38
C SER A 78 -10.83 20.28 10.12
N ALA A 79 -9.60 20.16 9.62
CA ALA A 79 -9.25 19.26 8.52
C ALA A 79 -8.41 18.09 9.05
N LYS A 80 -8.78 16.85 8.71
CA LYS A 80 -7.95 15.66 8.93
C LYS A 80 -7.41 15.17 7.60
N PHE A 81 -6.09 15.11 7.51
CA PHE A 81 -5.38 14.62 6.35
C PHE A 81 -5.05 13.14 6.49
N GLN A 82 -5.02 12.45 5.36
CA GLN A 82 -4.51 11.09 5.28
C GLN A 82 -3.00 11.08 5.53
N GLY A 83 -2.53 10.06 6.25
CA GLY A 83 -1.10 9.85 6.50
C GLY A 83 -0.74 9.82 7.99
N GLN A 84 -0.12 8.73 8.40
CA GLN A 84 0.64 8.64 9.64
C GLN A 84 2.07 8.24 9.26
N THR A 85 3.06 8.92 9.85
CA THR A 85 4.46 8.57 9.64
C THR A 85 4.72 7.13 10.09
N ALA A 86 5.70 6.46 9.46
CA ALA A 86 6.03 5.04 9.66
C ALA A 86 5.02 3.99 9.15
N MET A 87 3.92 4.39 8.49
CA MET A 87 2.97 3.43 7.89
C MET A 87 3.34 2.98 6.46
N ALA A 88 4.39 3.54 5.86
CA ALA A 88 4.81 3.23 4.48
C ALA A 88 3.62 3.24 3.48
N LEU A 89 3.42 2.15 2.72
CA LEU A 89 2.30 2.00 1.79
C LEU A 89 0.93 2.01 2.50
N ASP A 90 0.86 1.70 3.80
CA ASP A 90 -0.40 1.70 4.55
C ASP A 90 -0.86 3.12 4.96
N SER A 91 -0.07 4.16 4.66
CA SER A 91 -0.39 5.55 5.03
C SER A 91 -1.56 6.16 4.25
N THR A 92 -1.94 5.58 3.11
CA THR A 92 -3.04 6.06 2.27
C THR A 92 -3.91 4.89 1.78
N TYR A 93 -5.16 5.15 1.40
CA TYR A 93 -6.01 4.11 0.82
C TYR A 93 -5.42 3.52 -0.47
N TRP A 94 -4.81 4.34 -1.32
CA TRP A 94 -4.23 3.85 -2.59
C TRP A 94 -3.09 2.86 -2.39
N GLY A 95 -2.20 3.12 -1.43
CA GLY A 95 -1.11 2.20 -1.10
C GLY A 95 -1.59 0.89 -0.47
N GLN A 96 -2.67 0.93 0.32
CA GLN A 96 -3.32 -0.28 0.84
C GLN A 96 -3.95 -1.10 -0.30
N THR A 97 -4.63 -0.45 -1.24
CA THR A 97 -5.19 -1.11 -2.42
C THR A 97 -4.11 -1.73 -3.30
N ALA A 98 -2.98 -1.04 -3.52
CA ALA A 98 -1.85 -1.59 -4.26
C ALA A 98 -1.32 -2.89 -3.61
N LYS A 99 -1.20 -2.92 -2.28
CA LYS A 99 -0.81 -4.14 -1.53
C LYS A 99 -1.83 -5.26 -1.66
N GLN A 100 -3.12 -4.94 -1.71
CA GLN A 100 -4.19 -5.94 -1.85
C GLN A 100 -4.20 -6.57 -3.25
N LEU A 101 -3.86 -5.80 -4.28
CA LEU A 101 -3.75 -6.27 -5.66
C LEU A 101 -2.50 -7.12 -5.88
N ASP A 102 -1.43 -6.88 -5.12
CA ASP A 102 -0.22 -7.69 -5.14
C ASP A 102 -0.40 -9.02 -4.40
N VAL A 103 -0.98 -9.99 -5.09
CA VAL A 103 -1.15 -11.36 -4.60
C VAL A 103 0.17 -12.11 -4.40
N SER A 104 1.30 -11.61 -4.90
CA SER A 104 2.63 -12.18 -4.61
C SER A 104 3.08 -11.90 -3.17
N GLY A 105 2.53 -10.86 -2.53
CA GLY A 105 2.92 -10.41 -1.20
C GLY A 105 4.23 -9.62 -1.14
N THR A 106 4.85 -9.32 -2.29
CA THR A 106 6.12 -8.58 -2.38
C THR A 106 6.02 -7.19 -1.74
N LEU A 107 4.96 -6.44 -2.06
CA LEU A 107 4.69 -5.12 -1.47
C LEU A 107 4.38 -5.20 0.03
N ALA A 108 3.75 -6.29 0.49
CA ALA A 108 3.45 -6.51 1.90
C ALA A 108 4.68 -6.92 2.74
N ALA A 109 5.69 -7.48 2.09
CA ALA A 109 6.99 -7.81 2.67
C ALA A 109 7.97 -6.63 2.63
N LEU A 110 7.67 -5.57 1.88
CA LEU A 110 8.55 -4.40 1.74
C LEU A 110 8.85 -3.77 3.11
N GLY A 111 10.13 -3.70 3.46
CA GLY A 111 10.59 -3.15 4.75
C GLY A 111 10.48 -4.10 5.95
N LYS A 112 9.95 -5.31 5.79
CA LYS A 112 9.98 -6.35 6.83
C LYS A 112 11.25 -7.18 6.68
N THR A 113 12.24 -6.92 7.52
CA THR A 113 13.52 -7.65 7.52
C THR A 113 13.56 -8.82 8.49
N VAL A 114 12.58 -8.94 9.40
CA VAL A 114 12.58 -9.96 10.46
C VAL A 114 11.24 -10.71 10.48
N PRO A 115 11.23 -12.04 10.33
CA PRO A 115 10.03 -12.84 10.56
C PRO A 115 9.65 -12.75 12.05
N SER A 116 8.40 -12.37 12.35
CA SER A 116 7.87 -12.38 13.71
C SER A 116 7.21 -13.72 14.02
N LEU A 117 7.62 -14.37 15.10
CA LEU A 117 7.01 -15.62 15.58
C LEU A 117 6.06 -15.27 16.74
N VAL A 118 4.76 -15.44 16.52
CA VAL A 118 3.75 -15.28 17.58
C VAL A 118 3.48 -16.64 18.20
N TRP A 119 3.80 -16.80 19.47
CA TRP A 119 3.41 -17.99 20.23
C TRP A 119 1.90 -17.94 20.49
N ALA A 120 1.15 -18.85 19.88
CA ALA A 120 -0.31 -18.92 19.97
C ALA A 120 -0.83 -19.61 21.26
N GLY A 121 0.06 -19.94 22.20
CA GLY A 121 -0.26 -20.73 23.39
C GLY A 121 -0.07 -22.23 23.19
N LEU A 122 -0.17 -22.97 24.30
CA LEU A 122 -0.35 -24.43 24.27
C LEU A 122 -1.80 -24.75 23.85
N PRO A 123 -2.06 -25.87 23.15
CA PRO A 123 -3.42 -26.33 22.90
C PRO A 123 -4.17 -26.51 24.23
N PRO A 124 -5.51 -26.34 24.27
CA PRO A 124 -6.28 -26.41 25.52
C PRO A 124 -6.06 -27.68 26.35
N SER A 125 -5.74 -28.80 25.68
CA SER A 125 -5.42 -30.08 26.33
C SER A 125 -4.12 -30.09 27.14
N GLU A 126 -3.21 -29.16 26.86
CA GLU A 126 -1.89 -29.04 27.48
C GLU A 126 -1.79 -27.82 28.41
N GLN A 127 -2.87 -27.04 28.54
CA GLN A 127 -2.94 -25.93 29.47
C GLN A 127 -3.32 -26.44 30.87
N THR A 128 -2.44 -26.25 31.86
CA THR A 128 -2.79 -26.47 33.27
C THR A 128 -3.82 -25.45 33.72
N ALA A 129 -4.93 -25.94 34.30
CA ALA A 129 -5.96 -25.07 34.85
C ALA A 129 -5.37 -24.23 35.98
N TYR A 130 -5.85 -22.99 36.12
CA TYR A 130 -5.32 -22.03 37.10
C TYR A 130 -5.28 -22.56 38.53
N ARG A 131 -6.25 -23.42 38.89
CA ARG A 131 -6.37 -24.03 40.23
C ARG A 131 -5.38 -25.17 40.49
N ASP A 132 -4.74 -25.67 39.43
CA ASP A 132 -3.77 -26.78 39.47
C ASP A 132 -2.34 -26.28 39.27
N ARG A 133 -2.13 -24.95 39.36
CA ARG A 133 -0.81 -24.34 39.43
C ARG A 133 -0.45 -24.16 40.90
N ASP A 134 0.59 -24.86 41.36
CA ASP A 134 1.14 -24.77 42.72
C ASP A 134 1.60 -23.35 43.10
#